data_AF-A0A2G2Y3Z3-F1
#
_entry.id   AF-A0A2G2Y3Z3-F1
#
_cell.length_a   1.000
_cell.length_b   1.000
_cell.length_c   1.000
_cell.angle_alpha   90.00
_cell.angle_beta   90.00
_cell.angle_gamma   90.00
#
_symmetry.space_group_name_H-M   'P 1'
#
loop_
_entity.id
_entity.type
_entity.pdbx_description
1 polymer ?
#
loop_
_entity_poly.entity_id
_entity_poly.type
_entity_poly.pdbx_seq_one_letter_code
_entity_poly.pdbx_strand_id
1 'polypeptide(L)'
;MVLVKMREITDDFLGFTIKNVVVTVPAYFNDSQRQATKDAGVISGMNVMRIINKPTAANIAYGLDKKVTSVGEKNVLFFDLGGGTFDVSLLTIAEGIFEVKATAK
;
A
#
# COMPACT_ATOMS: atom_id res chain seq x y z
N MET A 1 -19.30 -5.18 -7.56
CA MET A 1 -17.97 -4.58 -7.81
C MET A 1 -17.17 -4.57 -6.50
N VAL A 2 -15.86 -4.85 -6.54
CA VAL A 2 -15.04 -5.07 -5.31
C VAL A 2 -14.92 -3.82 -4.44
N LEU A 3 -14.56 -2.67 -5.02
CA LEU A 3 -14.33 -1.43 -4.26
C LEU A 3 -15.60 -0.91 -3.55
N VAL A 4 -16.76 -1.02 -4.20
CA VAL A 4 -18.07 -0.71 -3.59
C VAL A 4 -18.31 -1.61 -2.37
N LYS A 5 -18.04 -2.92 -2.50
CA LYS A 5 -18.24 -3.85 -1.38
C LYS A 5 -17.29 -3.57 -0.20
N MET A 6 -16.04 -3.21 -0.47
CA MET A 6 -15.07 -2.86 0.58
C MET A 6 -15.48 -1.57 1.30
N ARG A 7 -16.02 -0.59 0.57
CA ARG A 7 -16.60 0.63 1.16
C ARG A 7 -17.77 0.29 2.09
N GLU A 8 -18.75 -0.48 1.62
CA GLU A 8 -19.90 -0.91 2.42
C GLU A 8 -19.49 -1.60 3.73
N ILE A 9 -18.54 -2.54 3.67
CA ILE A 9 -18.03 -3.23 4.86
C ILE A 9 -17.41 -2.23 5.86
N THR A 10 -16.70 -1.23 5.34
CA THR A 10 -16.05 -0.21 6.18
C THR A 10 -17.08 0.75 6.77
N ASP A 11 -18.08 1.16 5.98
CA ASP A 11 -19.17 2.03 6.41
C ASP A 11 -19.99 1.37 7.51
N ASP A 12 -20.32 0.09 7.35
CA ASP A 12 -21.04 -0.71 8.35
C ASP A 12 -20.23 -0.85 9.65
N PHE A 13 -18.92 -1.06 9.55
CA PHE A 13 -18.04 -1.19 10.71
C PHE A 13 -17.85 0.13 11.47
N LEU A 14 -17.74 1.26 10.76
CA LEU A 14 -17.48 2.57 11.34
C LEU A 14 -18.76 3.34 11.72
N GLY A 15 -19.91 2.96 11.16
CA GLY A 15 -21.20 3.63 11.36
C GLY A 15 -21.35 4.96 10.59
N PHE A 16 -20.45 5.26 9.66
CA PHE A 16 -20.52 6.44 8.79
C PHE A 16 -19.89 6.18 7.43
N THR A 17 -20.31 6.94 6.42
CA THR A 17 -19.80 6.81 5.05
C THR A 17 -18.39 7.36 4.91
N ILE A 18 -17.44 6.51 4.51
CA ILE A 18 -16.09 6.95 4.16
C ILE A 18 -16.07 7.68 2.81
N LYS A 19 -15.26 8.73 2.72
CA LYS A 19 -15.12 9.52 1.48
C LYS A 19 -13.73 9.47 0.86
N ASN A 20 -12.68 9.38 1.68
CA ASN A 20 -11.31 9.50 1.23
C ASN A 20 -10.57 8.19 1.42
N VAL A 21 -9.85 7.74 0.40
CA VAL A 21 -9.11 6.47 0.43
C VAL A 21 -7.72 6.60 -0.16
N VAL A 22 -6.82 5.73 0.31
CA VAL A 22 -5.54 5.43 -0.32
C VAL A 22 -5.60 3.98 -0.77
N VAL A 23 -5.25 3.71 -2.02
CA VAL A 23 -5.35 2.37 -2.60
C VAL A 23 -3.96 1.86 -2.95
N THR A 24 -3.67 0.61 -2.57
CA THR A 24 -2.43 -0.06 -2.94
C THR A 24 -2.56 -0.69 -4.33
N VAL A 25 -1.47 -0.66 -5.10
CA VAL A 25 -1.35 -1.38 -6.38
C VAL A 25 -0.02 -2.14 -6.43
N PRO A 26 0.11 -3.17 -7.30
CA PRO A 26 1.40 -3.80 -7.53
C PRO A 26 2.45 -2.78 -8.00
N ALA A 27 3.71 -2.96 -7.60
CA ALA A 27 4.77 -1.99 -7.91
C ALA A 27 4.99 -1.82 -9.42
N TYR A 28 4.78 -2.90 -10.20
CA TYR A 28 4.96 -2.93 -11.65
C TYR A 28 3.80 -2.32 -12.45
N PHE A 29 2.74 -1.82 -11.81
CA PHE A 29 1.66 -1.14 -12.52
C PHE A 29 2.19 0.11 -13.24
N ASN A 30 1.91 0.19 -14.54
CA ASN A 30 2.18 1.38 -15.34
C ASN A 30 1.14 2.49 -15.07
N ASP A 31 1.36 3.66 -15.64
CA ASP A 31 0.52 4.84 -15.40
C ASP A 31 -0.95 4.61 -15.79
N SER A 32 -1.20 3.96 -16.92
CA SER A 32 -2.56 3.64 -17.37
C SER A 32 -3.30 2.72 -16.41
N GLN A 33 -2.62 1.69 -15.88
CA GLN A 33 -3.21 0.77 -14.89
C GLN A 33 -3.47 1.45 -13.53
N ARG A 34 -2.57 2.37 -13.13
CA ARG A 34 -2.76 3.20 -11.93
C ARG A 34 -3.96 4.13 -12.09
N GLN A 35 -4.07 4.78 -13.24
CA GLN A 35 -5.19 5.66 -13.55
C GLN A 35 -6.52 4.88 -13.57
N ALA A 36 -6.56 3.72 -14.22
CA ALA A 36 -7.74 2.87 -14.22
C ALA A 36 -8.18 2.46 -12.80
N THR A 37 -7.23 2.19 -11.90
CA THR A 37 -7.53 1.89 -10.49
C THR A 37 -8.08 3.12 -9.76
N LYS A 38 -7.54 4.31 -10.03
CA LYS A 38 -8.03 5.57 -9.47
C LYS A 38 -9.46 5.86 -9.93
N ASP A 39 -9.73 5.68 -11.23
CA ASP A 39 -11.05 5.88 -11.83
C ASP A 39 -12.07 4.88 -11.26
N ALA A 40 -11.68 3.61 -11.05
CA ALA A 40 -12.53 2.63 -10.38
C ALA A 40 -12.91 3.06 -8.95
N GLY A 41 -12.00 3.74 -8.23
CA GLY A 41 -12.30 4.34 -6.93
C GLY A 41 -13.32 5.47 -7.01
N VAL A 42 -13.19 6.35 -8.01
CA VAL A 42 -14.14 7.44 -8.27
C VAL A 42 -15.52 6.90 -8.65
N ILE A 43 -15.59 5.90 -9.54
CA ILE A 43 -16.83 5.20 -9.91
C ILE A 43 -17.51 4.57 -8.68
N SER A 44 -16.71 4.14 -7.70
CA SER A 44 -17.20 3.60 -6.43
C SER A 44 -17.59 4.68 -5.41
N GLY A 45 -17.65 5.95 -5.81
CA GLY A 45 -18.06 7.07 -4.96
C GLY A 45 -17.02 7.49 -3.91
N MET A 46 -15.75 7.15 -4.10
CA MET A 46 -14.66 7.48 -3.17
C MET A 46 -13.66 8.43 -3.83
N ASN A 47 -13.11 9.36 -3.05
CA ASN A 47 -11.98 10.20 -3.43
C ASN A 47 -10.66 9.47 -3.18
N VAL A 48 -10.00 9.05 -4.25
CA VAL A 48 -8.69 8.38 -4.18
C VAL A 48 -7.58 9.42 -4.02
N MET A 49 -7.17 9.64 -2.77
CA MET A 49 -6.15 10.63 -2.41
C MET A 49 -4.77 10.29 -2.97
N ARG A 50 -4.43 8.99 -2.97
CA ARG A 50 -3.14 8.51 -3.46
C ARG A 50 -3.24 7.04 -3.87
N ILE A 51 -2.50 6.70 -4.92
CA ILE A 51 -2.15 5.32 -5.24
C ILE A 51 -0.74 5.07 -4.71
N ILE A 52 -0.55 4.01 -3.94
CA ILE A 52 0.76 3.64 -3.39
C ILE A 52 1.13 2.22 -3.81
N ASN A 53 2.43 1.95 -3.92
CA ASN A 53 2.87 0.59 -4.21
C ASN A 53 2.64 -0.30 -2.99
N LYS A 54 2.15 -1.52 -3.22
CA LYS A 54 1.96 -2.54 -2.19
C LYS A 54 3.20 -2.75 -1.31
N PRO A 55 4.42 -2.97 -1.85
CA PRO A 55 5.60 -3.11 -1.00
C PRO A 55 5.86 -1.86 -0.17
N THR A 56 5.74 -0.66 -0.74
CA THR A 56 5.90 0.60 0.00
C THR A 56 4.93 0.73 1.17
N ALA A 57 3.67 0.31 1.00
CA ALA A 57 2.68 0.32 2.07
C ALA A 57 3.06 -0.64 3.20
N ALA A 58 3.52 -1.85 2.87
CA ALA A 58 4.00 -2.82 3.85
C ALA A 58 5.23 -2.30 4.61
N ASN A 59 6.14 -1.62 3.91
CA ASN A 59 7.35 -1.04 4.51
C ASN A 59 7.02 0.06 5.53
N ILE A 60 6.10 0.95 5.16
CA ILE A 60 5.61 2.01 6.06
C ILE A 60 4.98 1.38 7.30
N ALA A 61 4.12 0.37 7.12
CA ALA A 61 3.49 -0.33 8.25
C ALA A 61 4.55 -0.95 9.19
N TYR A 62 5.55 -1.65 8.62
CA TYR A 62 6.63 -2.26 9.39
C TYR A 62 7.43 -1.23 10.18
N GLY A 63 7.92 -0.15 9.55
CA GLY A 63 8.73 0.79 10.30
C GLY A 63 7.93 1.72 11.21
N LEU A 64 6.63 1.94 11.00
CA LEU A 64 5.78 2.58 12.00
C LEU A 64 5.65 1.71 13.26
N ASP A 65 5.49 0.39 13.11
CA ASP A 65 5.47 -0.56 14.23
C ASP A 65 6.83 -0.65 14.94
N LYS A 66 7.94 -0.63 14.19
CA LYS A 66 9.30 -0.78 14.70
C LYS A 66 10.01 0.51 15.11
N LYS A 67 9.35 1.67 15.00
CA LYS A 67 9.86 2.99 15.44
C LYS A 67 10.20 3.06 16.94
N VAL A 68 9.77 2.08 17.74
CA VAL A 68 9.96 2.08 19.20
C VAL A 68 11.28 1.44 19.66
N THR A 69 12.00 0.66 18.83
CA THR A 69 13.08 -0.21 19.36
C THR A 69 14.35 -0.32 18.52
N SER A 70 14.46 0.38 17.39
CA SER A 70 15.57 0.18 16.45
C SER A 70 16.60 1.30 16.52
N VAL A 71 17.71 1.08 17.22
CA VAL A 71 18.92 1.92 17.13
C VAL A 71 19.75 1.45 15.93
N GLY A 72 20.09 2.38 15.03
CA GLY A 72 20.96 2.12 13.87
C GLY A 72 20.25 1.75 12.56
N GLU A 73 21.01 1.75 11.47
CA GLU A 73 20.57 1.37 10.13
C GLU A 73 20.25 -0.13 10.06
N LYS A 74 19.13 -0.48 9.42
CA LYS A 74 18.74 -1.88 9.20
C LYS A 74 18.37 -2.12 7.75
N ASN A 75 18.88 -3.22 7.21
CA ASN A 75 18.42 -3.75 5.93
C ASN A 75 17.30 -4.76 6.17
N VAL A 76 16.17 -4.56 5.51
CA VAL A 76 14.95 -5.37 5.66
C VAL A 76 14.53 -5.89 4.29
N LEU A 77 14.38 -7.20 4.19
CA LEU A 77 13.82 -7.86 3.02
C LEU A 77 12.32 -8.08 3.23
N PHE A 78 11.52 -7.57 2.31
CA PHE A 78 10.09 -7.81 2.23
C PHE A 78 9.82 -8.87 1.19
N PHE A 79 9.10 -9.90 1.60
CA PHE A 79 8.71 -11.04 0.78
C PHE A 79 7.18 -11.08 0.72
N ASP A 80 6.62 -10.81 -0.45
CA ASP A 80 5.18 -10.74 -0.68
C ASP A 80 4.76 -11.85 -1.67
N LEU A 81 4.27 -12.96 -1.12
CA LEU A 81 3.75 -14.09 -1.88
C LEU A 81 2.22 -14.06 -1.86
N GLY A 82 1.64 -13.45 -2.88
CA GLY A 82 0.20 -13.36 -3.07
C GLY A 82 -0.36 -14.46 -3.98
N GLY A 83 -1.68 -14.46 -4.17
CA GLY A 83 -2.36 -15.44 -5.03
C GLY A 83 -2.15 -15.25 -6.54
N GLY A 84 -1.52 -14.16 -6.98
CA GLY A 84 -1.27 -13.87 -8.39
C GLY A 84 -0.02 -13.04 -8.68
N THR A 85 0.70 -12.60 -7.64
CA THR A 85 2.00 -11.94 -7.78
C THR A 85 2.92 -12.45 -6.69
N PHE A 86 4.20 -12.49 -7.03
CA PHE A 86 5.29 -12.67 -6.09
C PHE A 86 6.17 -11.43 -6.23
N ASP A 87 6.38 -10.70 -5.15
CA ASP A 87 7.15 -9.47 -5.15
C ASP A 87 8.16 -9.51 -3.99
N VAL A 88 9.42 -9.18 -4.28
CA VAL A 88 10.50 -9.11 -3.29
C VAL A 88 11.09 -7.71 -3.31
N SER A 89 11.27 -7.10 -2.14
CA SER A 89 11.88 -5.76 -2.03
C SER A 89 12.93 -5.72 -0.91
N LEU A 90 14.09 -5.15 -1.20
CA LEU A 90 15.12 -4.87 -0.20
C LEU A 90 15.10 -3.38 0.15
N LEU A 91 15.06 -3.09 1.44
CA LEU A 91 15.02 -1.73 1.95
C LEU A 91 16.07 -1.48 3.01
N THR A 92 16.51 -0.24 3.09
CA THR A 92 17.25 0.29 4.22
C THR A 92 16.32 1.20 5.04
N ILE A 93 16.29 0.98 6.35
CA ILE A 93 15.53 1.77 7.30
C ILE A 93 16.52 2.42 8.27
N ALA A 94 16.54 3.75 8.30
CA ALA A 94 17.38 4.55 9.20
C ALA A 94 16.62 5.80 9.62
N GLU A 95 16.55 6.08 10.93
CA GLU A 95 15.94 7.31 11.48
C GLU A 95 14.52 7.62 10.96
N GLY A 96 13.74 6.58 10.66
CA GLY A 96 12.38 6.72 10.10
C GLY A 96 12.32 7.06 8.61
N ILE A 97 13.46 7.12 7.93
CA ILE A 97 13.58 7.15 6.48
C ILE A 97 13.56 5.71 5.95
N PHE A 98 12.80 5.51 4.87
CA PHE A 98 12.65 4.22 4.20
C PHE A 98 13.18 4.37 2.78
N GLU A 99 14.29 3.71 2.47
CA GLU A 99 14.89 3.73 1.14
C GLU A 99 14.76 2.36 0.49
N VAL A 100 14.16 2.31 -0.69
CA VAL A 100 14.08 1.08 -1.50
C VAL A 100 15.39 0.91 -2.26
N LYS A 101 16.12 -0.17 -1.99
CA LYS A 101 17.39 -0.49 -2.64
C LYS A 101 17.19 -1.32 -3.90
N ALA A 102 16.28 -2.29 -3.86
CA ALA A 102 15.96 -3.14 -5.00
C ALA A 102 14.53 -3.70 -4.88
N THR A 103 13.90 -3.96 -6.02
CA THR A 103 12.63 -4.69 -6.11
C THR A 103 12.71 -5.67 -7.28
N ALA A 104 12.23 -6.90 -7.06
CA ALA A 104 12.15 -7.97 -8.04
C ALA A 104 10.77 -8.66 -7.98
N LYS A 105 10.45 -9.41 -9.03
CA LYS A 105 9.19 -10.10 -9.22
C LYS A 105 9.45 -11.53 -9.69
#